data_AF-A0A967R8Z4-F1
#
_entry.id   AF-A0A967R8Z4-F1
#
_cell.length_a   1.000
_cell.length_b   1.000
_cell.length_c   1.000
_cell.angle_alpha   90.00
_cell.angle_beta   90.00
_cell.angle_gamma   90.00
#
_symmetry.space_group_name_H-M   'P 1'
#
loop_
_entity.id
_entity.type
_entity.pdbx_description
1 polymer ?
#
loop_
_entity_poly.entity_id
_entity_poly.type
_entity_poly.pdbx_seq_one_letter_code
_entity_poly.pdbx_strand_id
1 'polypeptide(L)'
;MAIHAIGDRANGGVLDLMERLIGDGADPALMRVEHASVLTSDDIERFGRLGITASVQPAFIASETTWLEKRMGPERLQRTYPFRSLLDAGAPLAGGSDCPVEPPHPLLGM
;
A
#
# COMPACT_ATOMS: atom_id res chain seq x y z
N MET A 1 5.78 2.58 13.68
CA MET A 1 6.77 2.67 12.58
C MET A 1 6.04 2.83 11.26
N ALA A 2 6.48 3.73 10.40
CA ALA A 2 5.90 3.95 9.07
C ALA A 2 7.03 3.94 8.04
N ILE A 3 6.85 3.19 6.94
CA ILE A 3 7.87 3.07 5.88
C ILE A 3 7.20 3.31 4.53
N HIS A 4 7.78 4.19 3.73
CA HIS A 4 7.36 4.46 2.36
C HIS A 4 7.75 3.31 1.42
N ALA A 5 6.79 2.72 0.70
CA ALA A 5 7.05 1.74 -0.34
C ALA A 5 5.97 1.76 -1.44
N ILE A 6 6.41 1.94 -2.69
CA ILE A 6 5.52 2.01 -3.87
C ILE A 6 5.63 0.76 -4.73
N GLY A 7 6.84 0.38 -5.15
CA GLY A 7 7.07 -0.76 -6.04
C GLY A 7 6.94 -2.11 -5.33
N ASP A 8 6.57 -3.14 -6.08
CA ASP A 8 6.41 -4.52 -5.61
C ASP A 8 7.62 -5.04 -4.83
N ARG A 9 8.84 -4.87 -5.38
CA ARG A 9 10.07 -5.27 -4.67
C ARG A 9 10.32 -4.48 -3.39
N ALA A 10 9.93 -3.20 -3.36
CA ALA A 10 10.07 -2.37 -2.17
C ALA A 10 9.10 -2.81 -1.08
N ASN A 11 7.83 -3.06 -1.45
CA ASN A 11 6.81 -3.58 -0.54
C ASN A 11 7.22 -4.93 0.05
N GLY A 12 7.63 -5.88 -0.79
CA GLY A 12 8.11 -7.19 -0.31
C GLY A 12 9.26 -7.08 0.69
N GLY A 13 10.26 -6.23 0.42
CA GLY A 13 11.39 -6.01 1.34
C GLY A 13 10.98 -5.36 2.66
N VAL A 14 10.00 -4.46 2.65
CA VAL A 14 9.45 -3.85 3.87
C VAL A 14 8.66 -4.88 4.68
N LEU A 15 7.84 -5.71 4.02
CA LEU A 15 7.10 -6.78 4.67
C LEU A 15 8.05 -7.83 5.27
N ASP A 16 9.16 -8.16 4.61
CA ASP A 16 10.19 -9.06 5.16
C ASP A 16 10.80 -8.51 6.46
N LEU A 17 11.08 -7.21 6.51
CA LEU A 17 11.57 -6.55 7.72
C LEU A 17 10.50 -6.54 8.82
N MET A 18 9.28 -6.13 8.50
CA MET A 18 8.19 -6.03 9.47
C MET A 18 7.82 -7.40 10.03
N GLU A 19 7.75 -8.45 9.20
CA GLU A 19 7.48 -9.82 9.63
C GLU A 19 8.54 -10.32 10.63
N ARG A 20 9.82 -10.04 10.38
CA ARG A 20 10.90 -10.35 11.33
C ARG A 20 10.72 -9.61 12.65
N LEU A 21 10.48 -8.30 12.60
CA LEU A 21 10.29 -7.48 13.81
C LEU A 21 9.06 -7.92 14.62
N ILE A 22 7.98 -8.31 13.95
CA ILE A 22 6.78 -8.89 14.59
C ILE A 22 7.15 -10.22 15.28
N GLY A 23 7.94 -11.06 14.61
CA GLY A 23 8.49 -12.29 15.20
C GLY A 23 9.36 -12.03 16.45
N ASP A 24 10.05 -10.89 16.48
CA ASP A 24 10.84 -10.43 17.62
C ASP A 24 10.01 -9.69 18.71
N GLY A 25 8.68 -9.63 18.55
CA GLY A 25 7.74 -9.12 19.55
C GLY A 25 7.25 -7.70 19.32
N ALA A 26 7.51 -7.10 18.16
CA ALA A 26 6.95 -5.79 17.82
C ALA A 26 5.45 -5.89 17.51
N ASP A 27 4.68 -4.89 17.95
CA ASP A 27 3.23 -4.85 17.73
C ASP A 27 2.89 -4.40 16.29
N PRO A 28 2.24 -5.25 15.46
CA PRO A 28 1.85 -4.88 14.10
C PRO A 28 0.86 -3.73 14.04
N ALA A 29 0.04 -3.51 15.08
CA ALA A 29 -0.93 -2.40 15.12
C ALA A 29 -0.24 -1.02 15.11
N LEU A 30 1.05 -0.96 15.45
CA LEU A 30 1.86 0.24 15.39
C LEU A 30 2.67 0.36 14.09
N MET A 31 2.51 -0.57 13.15
CA MET A 31 3.24 -0.61 11.88
C MET A 31 2.33 -0.27 10.70
N ARG A 32 2.87 0.52 9.78
CA ARG A 32 2.20 0.77 8.50
C ARG A 32 3.17 0.95 7.35
N VAL A 33 2.71 0.57 6.16
CA VAL A 33 3.38 0.86 4.90
C VAL A 33 2.65 2.02 4.24
N GLU A 34 3.38 3.08 3.91
CA GLU A 34 2.84 4.22 3.16
C GLU A 34 2.85 3.90 1.67
N HIS A 35 1.76 4.29 1.00
CA HIS A 35 1.42 4.04 -0.40
C HIS A 35 0.96 2.62 -0.70
N ALA A 36 1.83 1.63 -0.53
CA ALA A 36 1.55 0.23 -0.88
C ALA A 36 0.94 0.11 -2.31
N SER A 37 1.42 0.93 -3.25
CA SER A 37 0.74 1.16 -4.53
C SER A 37 0.80 -0.03 -5.47
N VAL A 38 1.90 -0.80 -5.48
CA VAL A 38 2.09 -1.95 -6.35
C VAL A 38 2.45 -3.15 -5.50
N LEU A 39 1.57 -4.15 -5.47
CA LEU A 39 1.71 -5.32 -4.62
C LEU A 39 1.64 -6.60 -5.43
N THR A 40 2.36 -7.63 -5.00
CA THR A 40 2.10 -8.99 -5.44
C THR A 40 0.91 -9.58 -4.66
N SER A 41 0.37 -10.70 -5.14
CA SER A 41 -0.69 -11.42 -4.40
C SER A 41 -0.20 -11.89 -3.03
N ASP A 42 1.06 -12.31 -2.94
CA ASP A 42 1.70 -12.68 -1.67
C ASP A 42 1.80 -11.48 -0.72
N ASP A 43 2.20 -10.30 -1.21
CA ASP A 43 2.26 -9.09 -0.39
C ASP A 43 0.87 -8.76 0.21
N ILE A 44 -0.19 -8.84 -0.61
CA ILE A 44 -1.57 -8.58 -0.18
C ILE A 44 -1.99 -9.52 0.95
N GLU A 45 -1.72 -10.83 0.80
CA GLU A 45 -2.02 -11.83 1.84
C GLU A 45 -1.19 -11.57 3.11
N ARG A 46 0.07 -11.17 2.98
CA ARG A 46 0.96 -10.84 4.10
C ARG A 46 0.46 -9.63 4.89
N PHE A 47 -0.02 -8.58 4.24
CA PHE A 47 -0.62 -7.43 4.94
C PHE A 47 -1.74 -7.86 5.89
N GLY A 48 -2.68 -8.69 5.40
CA GLY A 48 -3.78 -9.22 6.19
C GLY A 48 -3.32 -10.15 7.30
N ARG A 49 -2.48 -11.16 6.98
CA ARG A 49 -1.97 -12.16 7.93
C ARG A 49 -1.16 -11.52 9.06
N LEU A 50 -0.36 -10.50 8.76
CA LEU A 50 0.50 -9.83 9.73
C LEU A 50 -0.21 -8.70 10.48
N GLY A 51 -1.40 -8.27 10.03
CA GLY A 51 -2.13 -7.15 10.63
C GLY A 51 -1.45 -5.78 10.43
N ILE A 52 -0.62 -5.65 9.39
CA ILE A 52 0.09 -4.41 9.08
C ILE A 52 -0.88 -3.46 8.37
N THR A 53 -0.89 -2.18 8.76
CA THR A 53 -1.77 -1.19 8.11
C THR A 53 -1.20 -0.77 6.74
N ALA A 54 -2.01 -0.80 5.69
CA ALA A 54 -1.70 -0.13 4.44
C ALA A 54 -2.29 1.29 4.44
N SER A 55 -1.42 2.29 4.39
CA SER A 55 -1.77 3.71 4.36
C SER A 55 -1.72 4.22 2.92
N VAL A 56 -2.88 4.36 2.29
CA VAL A 56 -3.02 4.53 0.84
C VAL A 56 -3.52 5.92 0.44
N GLN A 57 -3.28 6.32 -0.82
CA GLN A 57 -3.68 7.62 -1.37
C GLN A 57 -4.59 7.44 -2.58
N PRO A 58 -5.93 7.37 -2.39
CA PRO A 58 -6.85 7.08 -3.50
C PRO A 58 -6.82 8.10 -4.64
N ALA A 59 -6.52 9.38 -4.34
CA ALA A 59 -6.41 10.43 -5.35
C ALA A 59 -5.33 10.15 -6.42
N PHE A 60 -4.29 9.36 -6.09
CA PHE A 60 -3.25 8.98 -7.06
C PHE A 60 -3.81 8.16 -8.22
N ILE A 61 -4.91 7.41 -8.03
CA ILE A 61 -5.54 6.67 -9.13
C ILE A 61 -5.91 7.63 -10.27
N ALA A 62 -6.50 8.77 -9.93
CA ALA A 62 -6.91 9.77 -10.91
C ALA A 62 -5.71 10.52 -11.51
N SER A 63 -4.79 11.00 -10.68
CA SER A 63 -3.68 11.85 -11.13
C SER A 63 -2.62 11.09 -11.95
N GLU A 64 -2.43 9.80 -11.67
CA GLU A 64 -1.40 8.98 -12.32
C GLU A 64 -1.90 8.27 -13.59
N THR A 65 -3.21 8.28 -13.87
CA THR A 65 -3.82 7.54 -15.00
C THR A 65 -3.11 7.80 -16.34
N THR A 66 -2.60 9.02 -16.55
CA THR A 66 -1.97 9.44 -17.82
C THR A 66 -0.63 8.75 -18.11
N TRP A 67 0.06 8.22 -17.10
CA TRP A 67 1.40 7.66 -17.26
C TRP A 67 1.60 6.29 -16.61
N LEU A 68 0.69 5.86 -15.74
CA LEU A 68 0.82 4.63 -14.96
C LEU A 68 0.96 3.39 -15.85
N GLU A 69 0.10 3.25 -16.87
CA GLU A 69 0.15 2.12 -17.81
C GLU A 69 1.52 2.02 -18.51
N LYS A 70 2.07 3.15 -18.95
CA LYS A 70 3.37 3.21 -19.62
C LYS A 70 4.51 2.73 -18.71
N ARG A 71 4.43 2.95 -17.40
CA ARG A 71 5.46 2.51 -16.44
C ARG A 71 5.27 1.06 -16.02
N MET A 72 4.03 0.64 -15.81
CA MET A 72 3.73 -0.67 -15.25
C MET A 72 3.71 -1.77 -16.30
N GLY A 73 3.23 -1.47 -17.51
CA GLY A 73 2.85 -2.49 -18.48
C GLY A 73 1.57 -3.24 -18.05
N PRO A 74 0.96 -4.00 -18.97
CA PRO A 74 -0.39 -4.54 -18.78
C PRO A 74 -0.49 -5.53 -17.61
N GLU A 75 0.57 -6.30 -17.33
CA GLU A 75 0.57 -7.31 -16.27
C GLU A 75 0.60 -6.67 -14.86
N ARG A 76 1.48 -5.69 -14.64
CA ARG A 76 1.61 -5.06 -13.31
C ARG A 76 0.53 -4.02 -13.04
N LEU A 77 -0.03 -3.41 -14.09
CA LEU A 77 -1.13 -2.46 -13.95
C LEU A 77 -2.34 -3.08 -13.24
N GLN A 78 -2.61 -4.36 -13.46
CA GLN A 78 -3.73 -5.07 -12.79
C GLN A 78 -3.57 -5.19 -11.27
N ARG A 79 -2.37 -4.93 -10.75
CA ARG A 79 -2.05 -5.04 -9.32
C ARG A 79 -1.68 -3.70 -8.69
N THR A 80 -1.94 -2.59 -9.38
CA THR A 80 -1.79 -1.26 -8.81
C THR A 80 -3.03 -0.85 -8.01
N TYR A 81 -2.81 -0.14 -6.91
CA TYR A 81 -3.86 0.37 -6.02
C TYR A 81 -4.88 -0.71 -5.58
N PRO A 82 -4.45 -1.89 -5.06
CA PRO A 82 -5.32 -3.03 -4.80
C PRO A 82 -6.11 -2.91 -3.48
N PHE A 83 -6.76 -1.77 -3.24
CA PHE A 83 -7.40 -1.45 -1.95
C PHE A 83 -8.46 -2.47 -1.56
N ARG A 84 -9.28 -2.90 -2.53
CA ARG A 84 -10.31 -3.91 -2.28
C ARG A 84 -9.70 -5.25 -1.88
N SER A 85 -8.65 -5.68 -2.59
CA SER A 85 -7.96 -6.93 -2.29
C SER A 85 -7.30 -6.90 -0.91
N LEU A 86 -6.73 -5.76 -0.50
CA LEU A 86 -6.19 -5.56 0.86
C LEU A 86 -7.28 -5.70 1.93
N LEU A 87 -8.45 -5.06 1.73
CA LEU A 87 -9.59 -5.20 2.64
C LEU A 87 -10.08 -6.64 2.72
N ASP A 88 -10.24 -7.30 1.58
CA ASP A 88 -10.72 -8.68 1.51
C ASP A 88 -9.71 -9.66 2.14
N ALA A 89 -8.40 -9.36 2.11
CA ALA A 89 -7.36 -10.10 2.81
C ALA A 89 -7.32 -9.83 4.33
N GLY A 90 -8.08 -8.85 4.83
CA GLY A 90 -8.14 -8.50 6.26
C GLY A 90 -7.11 -7.46 6.70
N ALA A 91 -6.44 -6.78 5.78
CA ALA A 91 -5.49 -5.73 6.12
C ALA A 91 -6.23 -4.47 6.63
N PRO A 92 -5.77 -3.84 7.74
CA PRO A 92 -6.23 -2.51 8.10
C PRO A 92 -5.87 -1.49 7.01
N LEU A 93 -6.85 -0.67 6.59
CA LEU A 93 -6.63 0.44 5.66
C LEU A 93 -6.75 1.79 6.34
N ALA A 94 -5.84 2.69 6.00
CA ALA A 94 -5.93 4.12 6.28
C ALA A 94 -5.82 4.90 4.97
N GLY A 95 -6.55 6.02 4.85
CA GLY A 95 -6.52 6.89 3.68
C GLY A 95 -5.85 8.23 3.98
N GLY A 96 -5.06 8.75 3.04
CA GLY A 96 -4.46 10.08 3.11
C GLY A 96 -4.30 10.72 1.72
N SER A 97 -4.00 12.01 1.67
CA SER A 97 -3.76 12.70 0.39
C SER A 97 -2.28 12.80 0.01
N ASP A 98 -1.36 12.53 0.94
CA ASP A 98 0.06 12.87 0.76
C ASP A 98 0.25 14.36 0.36
N CYS A 99 -0.52 15.25 0.98
CA CYS A 99 -0.40 16.69 0.74
C CYS A 99 1.05 17.16 1.00
N PRO A 100 1.65 17.95 0.11
CA PRO A 100 1.01 18.71 -0.98
C PRO A 100 1.04 18.04 -2.37
N VAL A 101 1.36 16.74 -2.47
CA VAL A 101 1.35 16.03 -3.76
C VAL A 101 -0.05 16.02 -4.36
N GLU A 102 -1.05 15.60 -3.56
CA GLU A 102 -2.46 15.81 -3.88
C GLU A 102 -3.07 16.88 -2.96
N PRO A 103 -4.16 17.55 -3.39
CA PRO A 103 -4.87 18.49 -2.54
C PRO A 103 -5.34 17.83 -1.23
N PRO A 104 -5.34 18.55 -0.09
CA PRO A 104 -5.73 17.99 1.21
C PRO A 104 -7.23 17.72 1.35
N HIS A 105 -8.01 17.88 0.27
CA HIS A 105 -9.47 17.79 0.30
C HIS A 105 -9.92 16.32 0.29
N PRO A 106 -10.46 15.79 1.40
CA PRO A 106 -10.68 14.35 1.56
C PRO A 106 -11.69 13.76 0.57
N LEU A 107 -12.68 14.56 0.10
CA LEU A 107 -13.65 14.07 -0.90
C LEU A 107 -13.01 13.73 -2.25
N LEU A 108 -11.77 14.16 -2.53
CA LEU A 108 -11.09 13.79 -3.78
C LEU A 108 -10.57 12.33 -3.75
N GLY A 109 -10.50 11.72 -2.57
CA GLY A 109 -10.08 10.33 -2.39
C GLY A 109 -11.21 9.36 -2.04
N MET A 110 -12.47 9.75 -2.19
CA MET A 110 -13.66 8.91 -1.95
C MET A 110 -14.46 8.71 -3.23
#